data_AF-M1T607-F1
#
_entry.id   AF-M1T607-F1
#
_cell.length_a   1.000
_cell.length_b   1.000
_cell.length_c   1.000
_cell.angle_alpha   90.00
_cell.angle_beta   90.00
_cell.angle_gamma   90.00
#
_symmetry.space_group_name_H-M   'P 1'
#
loop_
_entity.id
_entity.type
_entity.pdbx_description
1 polymer ?
#
loop_
_entity_poly.entity_id
_entity_poly.type
_entity_poly.pdbx_seq_one_letter_code
_entity_poly.pdbx_strand_id
1 'polypeptide(L)'
;MMHLYRLLVVLILCALASQAALAKWDEERDITTNGKDELVYYFKTNEQGQKLVLDKYIKRLIFIQPDRLYKRTIRLIKVDGQAIEVMSDPFSRFPEQTAIIFENKDEVLKKLFLAKKIEVFVRYNRDEAVNVFQIR
;
A
#
# COMPACT_ATOMS: atom_id res chain seq x y z
N MET A 1 13.84 -12.98 43.63
CA MET A 1 14.77 -12.80 42.48
C MET A 1 14.30 -13.49 41.20
N MET A 2 13.58 -14.62 41.23
CA MET A 2 13.25 -15.35 40.00
C MET A 2 12.14 -14.76 39.11
N HIS A 3 11.23 -13.96 39.67
CA HIS A 3 10.12 -13.38 38.91
C HIS A 3 10.49 -12.10 38.17
N LEU A 4 11.44 -11.32 38.70
CA LEU A 4 11.87 -10.07 38.08
C LEU A 4 12.65 -10.33 36.78
N TYR A 5 13.52 -11.35 36.77
CA TYR A 5 14.24 -11.72 35.54
C TYR A 5 13.27 -12.24 34.47
N ARG A 6 12.22 -12.99 34.85
CA ARG A 6 11.21 -13.48 33.89
C ARG A 6 10.46 -12.32 33.26
N LEU A 7 10.07 -11.32 34.05
CA LEU A 7 9.43 -10.10 33.55
C LEU A 7 10.35 -9.32 32.59
N LEU A 8 11.63 -9.21 32.94
CA LEU A 8 12.62 -8.53 32.10
C LEU A 8 12.83 -9.28 30.77
N VAL A 9 12.92 -10.61 30.81
CA VAL A 9 13.08 -11.47 29.62
C VAL A 9 11.84 -11.41 28.72
N VAL A 10 10.63 -11.39 29.29
CA VAL A 10 9.39 -11.22 28.53
C VAL A 10 9.30 -9.82 27.91
N LEU A 11 9.68 -8.76 28.64
CA LEU A 11 9.74 -7.39 28.10
C LEU A 11 10.74 -7.27 26.94
N ILE A 12 11.90 -7.90 27.06
CA ILE A 12 12.91 -7.94 26.00
C ILE A 12 12.41 -8.75 24.80
N LEU A 13 11.75 -9.89 25.02
CA LEU A 13 11.14 -10.68 23.94
C LEU A 13 10.00 -9.94 23.23
N CYS A 14 9.17 -9.20 23.96
CA CYS A 14 8.13 -8.35 23.38
C CYS A 14 8.72 -7.16 22.59
N ALA A 15 9.80 -6.55 23.09
CA ALA A 15 10.51 -5.48 22.40
C ALA A 15 11.28 -5.98 21.15
N LEU A 16 11.74 -7.23 21.16
CA LEU A 16 12.36 -7.88 20.00
C LEU A 16 11.32 -8.33 18.97
N ALA A 17 10.14 -8.78 19.42
CA ALA A 17 9.00 -9.03 18.55
C ALA A 17 8.41 -7.75 17.94
N SER A 18 8.67 -6.59 18.56
CA SER A 18 8.33 -5.27 18.00
C SER A 18 9.40 -4.70 17.07
N GLN A 19 10.38 -5.49 16.61
CA GLN A 19 11.00 -5.24 15.32
C GLN A 19 9.94 -5.51 14.25
N ALA A 20 8.94 -4.63 14.23
CA ALA A 20 7.97 -4.50 13.17
C ALA A 20 8.77 -4.57 11.88
N ALA A 21 8.42 -5.55 11.05
CA ALA A 21 8.90 -5.71 9.70
C ALA A 21 9.07 -4.32 9.10
N LEU A 22 10.34 -3.86 9.01
CA LEU A 22 10.68 -2.58 8.44
C LEU A 22 9.98 -2.57 7.11
N ALA A 23 8.92 -1.78 7.02
CA ALA A 23 8.06 -1.95 5.90
C ALA A 23 8.95 -1.56 4.71
N LYS A 24 8.95 -2.40 3.71
CA LYS A 24 9.48 -2.05 2.41
C LYS A 24 8.32 -2.35 1.48
N TRP A 25 8.26 -1.64 0.36
CA TRP A 25 7.48 -2.15 -0.75
C TRP A 25 7.91 -3.59 -1.01
N ASP A 26 6.93 -4.50 -0.99
CA ASP A 26 7.14 -5.90 -1.29
C ASP A 26 7.36 -6.02 -2.81
N GLU A 27 8.34 -6.82 -3.23
CA GLU A 27 8.75 -6.98 -4.62
C GLU A 27 8.20 -8.30 -5.18
N GLU A 28 7.41 -8.22 -6.25
CA GLU A 28 6.95 -9.38 -7.03
C GLU A 28 7.63 -9.34 -8.39
N ARG A 29 8.41 -10.38 -8.70
CA ARG A 29 9.16 -10.50 -9.95
C ARG A 29 8.46 -11.51 -10.85
N ASP A 30 7.95 -11.03 -11.98
CA ASP A 30 7.38 -11.91 -12.99
C ASP A 30 8.46 -12.27 -14.03
N ILE A 31 8.79 -13.56 -14.10
CA ILE A 31 9.79 -14.12 -15.04
C ILE A 31 9.09 -14.68 -16.30
N THR A 32 7.80 -14.41 -16.50
CA THR A 32 7.10 -14.88 -17.70
C THR A 32 7.28 -13.92 -18.86
N THR A 33 8.26 -14.24 -19.73
CA THR A 33 8.26 -14.14 -21.21
C THR A 33 9.67 -13.78 -21.71
N ASN A 34 10.36 -14.76 -22.30
CA ASN A 34 11.55 -14.57 -23.16
C ASN A 34 12.79 -13.86 -22.58
N GLY A 35 13.04 -13.91 -21.27
CA GLY A 35 14.36 -13.58 -20.68
C GLY A 35 14.92 -12.19 -21.00
N LYS A 36 14.10 -11.28 -21.54
CA LYS A 36 14.53 -9.98 -22.05
C LYS A 36 14.11 -8.81 -21.16
N ASP A 37 13.03 -8.96 -20.40
CA ASP A 37 12.53 -7.92 -19.50
C ASP A 37 12.07 -8.52 -18.16
N GLU A 38 12.82 -8.24 -17.09
CA GLU A 38 12.42 -8.58 -15.72
C GLU A 38 11.39 -7.54 -15.24
N LEU A 39 10.10 -7.91 -15.19
CA LEU A 39 9.06 -7.05 -14.67
C LEU A 39 9.02 -7.15 -13.15
N VAL A 40 9.43 -6.07 -12.49
CA VAL A 40 9.38 -5.94 -11.03
C VAL A 40 8.19 -5.07 -10.65
N TYR A 41 7.25 -5.65 -9.93
CA TYR A 41 6.09 -4.97 -9.32
C TYR A 41 6.38 -4.70 -7.85
N TYR A 42 6.04 -3.49 -7.41
CA TYR A 42 6.14 -3.10 -6.01
C TYR A 42 4.73 -3.05 -5.43
N PHE A 43 4.49 -3.67 -4.29
CA PHE A 43 3.18 -3.64 -3.65
C PHE A 43 3.27 -3.57 -2.12
N LYS A 44 2.14 -3.26 -1.49
CA LYS A 44 1.96 -3.43 -0.06
C LYS A 44 0.57 -3.97 0.22
N THR A 45 0.49 -4.93 1.12
CA THR A 45 -0.78 -5.42 1.66
C THR A 45 -0.94 -4.89 3.08
N ASN A 46 -2.13 -4.38 3.42
CA ASN A 46 -2.43 -3.96 4.78
C ASN A 46 -3.07 -5.09 5.60
N GLU A 47 -3.33 -4.84 6.88
CA GLU A 47 -3.88 -5.83 7.82
C GLU A 47 -5.27 -6.35 7.41
N GLN A 48 -6.03 -5.53 6.68
CA GLN A 48 -7.37 -5.87 6.17
C GLN A 48 -7.32 -6.64 4.84
N GLY A 49 -6.13 -6.94 4.30
CA GLY A 49 -5.94 -7.70 3.07
C GLY A 49 -6.15 -6.91 1.78
N GLN A 50 -6.25 -5.58 1.83
CA GLN A 50 -6.21 -4.74 0.64
C GLN A 50 -4.77 -4.60 0.16
N LYS A 51 -4.58 -4.55 -1.17
CA LYS A 51 -3.26 -4.43 -1.81
C LYS A 51 -3.15 -3.08 -2.51
N LEU A 52 -2.06 -2.38 -2.29
CA LEU A 52 -1.68 -1.17 -3.01
C LEU A 52 -0.48 -1.51 -3.88
N VAL A 53 -0.61 -1.36 -5.20
CA VAL A 53 0.46 -1.67 -6.15
C VAL A 53 0.99 -0.38 -6.74
N LEU A 54 2.31 -0.24 -6.76
CA LEU A 54 3.03 0.85 -7.40
C LEU A 54 3.41 0.46 -8.82
N ASP A 55 2.65 0.99 -9.78
CA ASP A 55 2.89 0.81 -11.20
C ASP A 55 3.88 1.88 -11.68
N LYS A 56 5.17 1.52 -11.67
CA LYS A 56 6.29 2.42 -12.01
C LYS A 56 6.29 2.84 -13.48
N TYR A 57 5.73 2.03 -14.38
CA TYR A 57 5.80 2.26 -15.83
C TYR A 57 4.76 3.29 -16.27
N ILE A 58 3.56 3.22 -15.69
CA ILE A 58 2.46 4.15 -15.99
C ILE A 58 2.43 5.33 -14.97
N LYS A 59 3.23 5.23 -13.91
CA LYS A 59 3.38 6.20 -12.82
C LYS A 59 2.05 6.47 -12.12
N ARG A 60 1.45 5.40 -11.58
CA ARG A 60 0.17 5.39 -10.87
C ARG A 60 0.22 4.42 -9.70
N LEU A 61 -0.78 4.47 -8.83
CA LEU A 61 -1.08 3.37 -7.91
C LEU A 61 -2.25 2.56 -8.43
N ILE A 62 -2.31 1.28 -8.09
CA ILE A 62 -3.49 0.44 -8.27
C ILE A 62 -3.91 -0.01 -6.88
N PHE A 63 -5.09 0.43 -6.47
CA PHE A 63 -5.73 -0.04 -5.25
C PHE A 63 -6.55 -1.28 -5.58
N ILE A 64 -6.28 -2.37 -4.87
CA ILE A 64 -6.95 -3.65 -5.04
C ILE A 64 -7.63 -3.98 -3.72
N GLN A 65 -8.94 -4.18 -3.78
CA GLN A 65 -9.72 -4.64 -2.65
C GLN A 65 -10.43 -5.96 -3.01
N PRO A 66 -10.30 -7.00 -2.16
CA PRO A 66 -10.88 -8.32 -2.46
C PRO A 66 -12.41 -8.35 -2.58
N ASP A 67 -13.11 -7.35 -2.04
CA ASP A 67 -14.56 -7.22 -2.19
C ASP A 67 -14.94 -6.74 -3.61
N ARG A 68 -15.86 -7.46 -4.26
CA ARG A 68 -16.14 -7.40 -5.70
C ARG A 68 -17.32 -6.49 -6.08
N LEU A 69 -18.03 -5.91 -5.12
CA LEU A 69 -19.43 -5.50 -5.37
C LEU A 69 -19.65 -4.00 -5.64
N TYR A 70 -18.68 -3.12 -5.41
CA TYR A 70 -18.95 -1.67 -5.47
C TYR A 70 -17.95 -0.87 -6.30
N LYS A 71 -18.49 0.03 -7.15
CA LYS A 71 -17.71 1.11 -7.76
C LYS A 71 -17.13 1.99 -6.66
N ARG A 72 -15.84 2.27 -6.76
CA ARG A 72 -15.08 3.03 -5.77
C ARG A 72 -14.61 4.33 -6.38
N THR A 73 -14.57 5.37 -5.58
CA THR A 73 -13.96 6.64 -5.98
C THR A 73 -12.89 7.01 -4.97
N ILE A 74 -11.73 7.39 -5.49
CA ILE A 74 -10.58 7.82 -4.69
C ILE A 74 -10.21 9.20 -5.21
N ARG A 75 -10.37 10.21 -4.35
CA ARG A 75 -10.07 11.62 -4.68
C ARG A 75 -8.91 12.18 -3.88
N LEU A 76 -8.54 11.50 -2.81
CA LEU A 76 -7.52 11.94 -1.89
C LEU A 76 -6.71 10.74 -1.42
N ILE A 77 -5.40 10.91 -1.39
CA ILE A 77 -4.51 10.09 -0.59
C ILE A 77 -3.74 10.99 0.38
N LYS A 78 -3.26 10.43 1.48
CA LYS A 78 -2.23 11.05 2.29
C LYS A 78 -0.96 10.22 2.21
N VAL A 79 0.16 10.88 1.95
CA VAL A 79 1.49 10.27 1.99
C VAL A 79 2.24 10.96 3.12
N ASP A 80 2.59 10.21 4.16
CA ASP A 80 3.22 10.74 5.38
C ASP A 80 2.48 11.95 5.97
N GLY A 81 1.14 11.92 5.91
CA GLY A 81 0.27 13.00 6.38
C GLY A 81 0.03 14.14 5.38
N GLN A 82 0.82 14.24 4.30
CA GLN A 82 0.59 15.21 3.23
C GLN A 82 -0.56 14.75 2.33
N ALA A 83 -1.61 15.57 2.24
CA ALA A 83 -2.74 15.34 1.35
C ALA A 83 -2.34 15.58 -0.12
N ILE A 84 -2.73 14.65 -0.98
CA ILE A 84 -2.52 14.69 -2.43
C ILE A 84 -3.86 14.38 -3.10
N GLU A 85 -4.35 15.31 -3.90
CA GLU A 85 -5.53 15.10 -4.73
C GLU A 85 -5.21 14.16 -5.89
N VAL A 86 -6.15 13.26 -6.17
CA VAL A 86 -5.97 12.19 -7.16
C VAL A 86 -7.27 11.96 -7.92
N MET A 87 -7.14 11.34 -9.09
CA MET A 87 -8.29 10.83 -9.84
C MET A 87 -8.30 9.31 -9.79
N SER A 88 -9.49 8.71 -9.67
CA SER A 88 -9.65 7.26 -9.70
C SER A 88 -10.25 6.78 -11.02
N ASP A 89 -9.67 5.74 -11.62
CA ASP A 89 -10.17 5.08 -12.81
C ASP A 89 -10.37 3.56 -12.56
N PRO A 90 -11.62 3.07 -12.50
CA PRO A 90 -11.90 1.66 -12.25
C PRO A 90 -11.64 0.79 -13.50
N PHE A 91 -11.04 -0.38 -13.30
CA PHE A 91 -10.78 -1.29 -14.42
C PHE A 91 -12.06 -2.03 -14.83
N SER A 92 -12.39 -2.00 -16.12
CA SER A 92 -13.63 -2.64 -16.63
C SER A 92 -13.62 -4.17 -16.51
N ARG A 93 -12.44 -4.80 -16.66
CA ARG A 93 -12.28 -6.28 -16.59
C ARG A 93 -11.92 -6.79 -15.19
N PHE A 94 -11.50 -5.90 -14.30
CA PHE A 94 -10.98 -6.23 -12.98
C PHE A 94 -11.65 -5.31 -11.94
N PRO A 95 -12.92 -5.56 -11.58
CA PRO A 95 -13.70 -4.69 -10.70
C PRO A 95 -13.09 -4.54 -9.29
N GLU A 96 -12.26 -5.48 -8.87
CA GLU A 96 -11.49 -5.42 -7.64
C GLU A 96 -10.40 -4.34 -7.66
N GLN A 97 -10.02 -3.84 -8.85
CA GLN A 97 -8.92 -2.90 -9.05
C GLN A 97 -9.41 -1.49 -9.40
N THR A 98 -8.70 -0.50 -8.88
CA THR A 98 -8.93 0.92 -9.22
C THR A 98 -7.59 1.62 -9.35
N ALA A 99 -7.33 2.20 -10.51
CA ALA A 99 -6.15 3.02 -10.72
C ALA A 99 -6.32 4.36 -9.99
N ILE A 100 -5.26 4.82 -9.34
CA ILE A 100 -5.14 6.13 -8.73
C ILE A 100 -4.12 6.91 -9.55
N ILE A 101 -4.60 7.95 -10.22
CA ILE A 101 -3.86 8.75 -11.17
C ILE A 101 -3.50 10.09 -10.52
N PHE A 102 -2.25 10.50 -10.70
CA PHE A 102 -1.70 11.76 -10.19
C PHE A 102 -1.64 12.80 -11.29
N GLU A 103 -1.86 14.07 -10.95
CA GLU A 103 -1.59 15.20 -11.84
C GLU A 103 -0.07 15.33 -12.08
N ASN A 104 0.71 15.48 -11.01
CA ASN A 104 2.18 15.55 -11.07
C ASN A 104 2.82 14.18 -10.79
N LYS A 105 2.85 13.33 -11.82
CA LYS A 105 3.27 11.93 -11.71
C LYS A 105 4.68 11.74 -11.16
N ASP A 106 5.66 12.50 -11.64
CA ASP A 106 7.08 12.27 -11.30
C ASP A 106 7.43 12.66 -9.87
N GLU A 107 6.91 13.79 -9.40
CA GLU A 107 7.12 14.23 -8.02
C GLU A 107 6.45 13.27 -7.02
N VAL A 108 5.21 12.90 -7.29
CA VAL A 108 4.44 12.01 -6.41
C VAL A 108 5.07 10.62 -6.36
N LEU A 109 5.57 10.10 -7.48
CA LEU A 109 6.24 8.79 -7.51
C LEU A 109 7.46 8.76 -6.59
N LYS A 110 8.29 9.82 -6.59
CA LYS A 110 9.44 9.93 -5.67
C LYS A 110 9.01 9.92 -4.21
N LYS A 111 7.92 10.64 -3.87
CA LYS A 111 7.34 10.63 -2.52
C LYS A 111 6.85 9.25 -2.12
N LEU A 112 6.14 8.54 -3.00
CA LEU A 112 5.62 7.20 -2.74
C LEU A 112 6.71 6.15 -2.49
N PHE A 113 7.85 6.24 -3.20
CA PHE A 113 9.00 5.36 -2.96
C PHE A 113 9.67 5.57 -1.60
N LEU A 114 9.59 6.78 -1.06
CA LEU A 114 10.19 7.16 0.22
C LEU A 114 9.19 7.15 1.38
N ALA A 115 7.91 6.96 1.08
CA ALA A 115 6.82 7.01 2.04
C ALA A 115 7.01 6.00 3.18
N LYS A 116 6.64 6.41 4.38
CA LYS A 116 6.49 5.52 5.54
C LYS A 116 5.06 5.04 5.67
N LYS A 117 4.10 5.91 5.38
CA LYS A 117 2.67 5.64 5.51
C LYS A 117 1.91 6.21 4.31
N ILE A 118 1.00 5.42 3.77
CA ILE A 118 0.04 5.88 2.76
C ILE A 118 -1.36 5.61 3.27
N GLU A 119 -2.24 6.61 3.20
CA GLU A 119 -3.65 6.51 3.56
C GLU A 119 -4.48 6.78 2.31
N VAL A 120 -5.32 5.82 1.93
CA VAL A 120 -6.16 5.91 0.75
C VAL A 120 -7.60 6.12 1.19
N PHE A 121 -8.18 7.26 0.83
CA PHE A 121 -9.55 7.63 1.16
C PHE A 121 -10.46 7.13 0.05
N VAL A 122 -11.20 6.07 0.35
CA VAL A 122 -12.06 5.37 -0.60
C VAL A 122 -13.51 5.68 -0.27
N ARG A 123 -14.26 6.14 -1.27
CA ARG A 123 -15.71 6.32 -1.16
C ARG A 123 -16.44 5.21 -1.91
N TYR A 124 -17.38 4.57 -1.22
CA TYR A 124 -18.28 3.53 -1.70
C TYR A 124 -19.70 4.08 -1.75
N ASN A 125 -20.08 4.68 -2.88
CA ASN A 125 -21.38 5.34 -3.00
C ASN A 125 -21.60 6.38 -1.88
N ARG A 126 -22.24 5.99 -0.76
CA ARG A 126 -22.48 6.83 0.43
C ARG A 126 -21.51 6.60 1.59
N ASP A 127 -20.78 5.50 1.59
CA ASP A 127 -19.88 5.13 2.68
C ASP A 127 -18.44 5.59 2.38
N GLU A 128 -17.68 5.88 3.42
CA GLU A 128 -16.27 6.28 3.32
C GLU A 128 -15.41 5.37 4.19
N ALA A 129 -14.25 5.00 3.67
CA ALA A 129 -13.26 4.20 4.38
C ALA A 129 -11.86 4.76 4.13
N VAL A 130 -11.02 4.66 5.16
CA VAL A 130 -9.59 5.00 5.07
C VAL A 130 -8.79 3.72 5.15
N ASN A 131 -8.01 3.45 4.11
CA ASN A 131 -7.16 2.27 4.02
C ASN A 131 -5.72 2.69 4.28
N VAL A 132 -5.12 2.16 5.34
CA VAL A 132 -3.79 2.56 5.79
C VAL A 132 -2.79 1.49 5.37
N PHE A 133 -1.71 1.91 4.72
CA PHE A 133 -0.60 1.08 4.29
C PHE A 133 0.67 1.57 4.99
N GLN A 134 1.28 0.70 5.79
CA GLN A 134 2.61 0.94 6.36
C GLN A 134 3.64 0.47 5.33
N ILE A 135 4.44 1.41 4.83
CA ILE A 135 5.39 1.22 3.74
C ILE A 135 6.83 1.18 4.22
N ARG A 136 7.21 1.94 5.27
CA ARG A 136 8.52 1.90 5.96
C ARG A 136 8.43 1.98 7.48
#